data_AF-A0A7W1ZG36-F1
#
_entry.id   AF-A0A7W1ZG36-F1
#
_cell.length_a   1.000
_cell.length_b   1.000
_cell.length_c   1.000
_cell.angle_alpha   90.00
_cell.angle_beta   90.00
_cell.angle_gamma   90.00
#
_symmetry.space_group_name_H-M   'P 1'
#
loop_
_entity.id
_entity.type
_entity.pdbx_description
1 polymer ?
#
loop_
_entity_poly.entity_id
_entity_poly.type
_entity_poly.pdbx_seq_one_letter_code
_entity_poly.pdbx_strand_id
1 'polypeptide(L)' 'MKIFKETPAPNVWARPEMPITFRAEIMPGKSREERTFRINEVLRNGRVTLYGFAGEHRESEFEAVNFKRQNP' A
#
# COMPACT_ATOMS: atom_id res chain seq x y z
N MET A 1 -18.24 4.71 -32.79
CA MET A 1 -17.09 5.38 -32.13
C MET A 1 -17.05 4.92 -30.68
N LYS A 2 -15.95 4.31 -30.23
CA LYS A 2 -15.85 3.71 -28.88
C LYS A 2 -15.83 4.82 -27.82
N ILE A 3 -16.77 4.74 -26.89
CA ILE A 3 -16.80 5.56 -25.67
C ILE A 3 -15.60 5.10 -24.82
N PHE A 4 -14.55 5.90 -24.77
CA PHE A 4 -13.48 5.67 -23.80
C PHE A 4 -14.05 6.08 -22.45
N LYS A 5 -14.44 5.11 -21.63
CA LYS A 5 -14.59 5.36 -20.20
C LYS A 5 -13.20 5.79 -19.73
N GLU A 6 -13.08 7.04 -19.29
CA GLU A 6 -11.94 7.51 -18.53
C GLU A 6 -11.83 6.60 -17.30
N THR A 7 -11.03 5.55 -17.41
CA THR A 7 -10.70 4.72 -16.25
C THR A 7 -9.85 5.66 -15.42
N PRO A 8 -10.27 6.06 -14.20
CA PRO A 8 -9.44 6.94 -13.39
C PRO A 8 -8.06 6.29 -13.33
N ALA A 9 -7.01 7.05 -13.67
CA ALA A 9 -5.64 6.58 -13.56
C ALA A 9 -5.55 5.82 -12.23
N PRO A 10 -5.09 4.56 -12.20
CA PRO A 10 -5.13 3.77 -10.97
C PRO A 10 -4.46 4.64 -9.91
N ASN A 11 -5.20 5.04 -8.89
CA ASN A 11 -4.64 5.80 -7.78
C ASN A 11 -3.55 4.93 -7.20
N VAL A 12 -2.30 5.15 -7.61
CA VAL A 12 -1.17 4.28 -7.28
C VAL A 12 -0.78 4.61 -5.83
N TRP A 13 -1.56 4.09 -4.89
CA TRP A 13 -1.40 4.25 -3.45
C TRP A 13 -0.11 3.59 -2.92
N ALA A 14 0.53 2.76 -3.74
CA ALA A 14 1.69 1.95 -3.42
C ALA A 14 2.74 1.99 -4.54
N ARG A 15 4.02 1.94 -4.16
CA ARG A 15 5.15 1.77 -5.09
C ARG A 15 6.15 0.79 -4.47
N PRO A 16 6.95 0.05 -5.28
CA PRO A 16 8.06 -0.74 -4.76
C PRO A 16 8.99 0.10 -3.86
N GLU A 17 9.61 -0.55 -2.89
CA GLU A 17 10.47 0.03 -1.83
C GLU A 17 9.78 0.98 -0.84
N MET A 18 8.51 1.33 -1.05
CA MET A 18 7.80 2.23 -0.14
C MET A 18 7.53 1.55 1.20
N PRO A 19 7.86 2.22 2.33
CA PRO A 19 7.45 1.75 3.63
C PRO A 19 5.94 1.88 3.78
N ILE A 20 5.31 0.87 4.34
CA ILE A 20 3.89 0.84 4.60
C ILE A 20 3.60 0.15 5.93
N THR A 21 2.62 0.67 6.67
CA THR A 21 2.33 0.24 8.03
C THR A 21 0.94 -0.39 8.08
N PHE A 22 0.82 -1.64 8.53
CA PHE A 22 -0.47 -2.27 8.79
C PHE A 22 -1.22 -1.54 9.89
N ARG A 23 -2.55 -1.48 9.80
CA ARG A 23 -3.39 -0.91 10.87
C ARG A 23 -3.27 -1.73 12.16
N ALA A 24 -3.44 -1.08 13.30
CA ALA A 24 -3.23 -1.71 14.61
C ALA A 24 -4.20 -2.88 14.86
N GLU A 25 -5.42 -2.78 14.32
CA GLU A 25 -6.42 -3.84 14.39
C GLU A 25 -6.09 -5.09 13.56
N ILE A 26 -5.22 -4.98 12.55
CA ILE A 26 -4.78 -6.11 11.73
C ILE A 26 -3.64 -6.87 12.43
N MET A 27 -2.78 -6.16 13.16
CA MET A 27 -1.66 -6.71 13.90
C MET A 27 -1.69 -6.25 15.37
N PRO A 28 -2.62 -6.78 16.18
CA PRO A 28 -2.77 -6.39 17.57
C PRO A 28 -1.52 -6.77 18.39
N GLY A 29 -1.18 -5.94 19.38
CA GLY A 29 -0.03 -6.17 20.26
C GLY A 29 1.34 -5.91 19.62
N LYS A 30 1.39 -5.41 18.38
CA LYS A 30 2.62 -5.06 17.68
C LYS A 30 2.86 -3.54 17.66
N SER A 31 4.11 -3.14 17.86
CA SER A 31 4.51 -1.73 17.73
C SER A 31 4.29 -1.24 16.29
N ARG A 32 4.34 0.07 16.10
CA ARG A 32 4.22 0.64 14.75
C ARG A 32 5.40 0.20 13.86
N GLU A 33 6.61 0.12 14.40
CA GLU A 33 7.78 -0.36 13.66
C GLU A 33 7.62 -1.83 13.26
N GLU A 34 7.15 -2.69 14.17
CA GLU A 34 6.89 -4.11 13.87
C GLU A 34 5.79 -4.32 12.82
N ARG A 35 4.86 -3.36 12.69
CA ARG A 35 3.81 -3.35 11.67
C ARG A 35 4.22 -2.70 10.36
N THR A 36 5.44 -2.16 10.28
CA THR A 36 5.93 -1.44 9.10
C THR A 36 6.81 -2.33 8.25
N PHE A 37 6.40 -2.53 6.99
CA PHE A 37 7.09 -3.35 6.00
C PHE A 37 7.45 -2.49 4.79
N ARG A 38 8.23 -3.04 3.87
CA ARG A 38 8.46 -2.44 2.55
C ARG A 38 7.69 -3.21 1.48
N ILE A 39 7.11 -2.48 0.56
CA ILE A 39 6.47 -3.05 -0.63
C ILE A 39 7.54 -3.64 -1.55
N ASN A 40 7.38 -4.91 -1.91
CA ASN A 40 8.22 -5.61 -2.87
C ASN A 40 7.71 -5.39 -4.30
N GLU A 41 6.45 -5.72 -4.56
CA GLU A 41 5.83 -5.57 -5.88
C GLU A 41 4.39 -5.03 -5.77
N VAL A 42 4.00 -4.20 -6.73
CA VAL A 42 2.60 -3.78 -6.93
C VAL A 42 2.01 -4.59 -8.07
N LEU A 43 0.98 -5.38 -7.77
CA LEU A 43 0.36 -6.30 -8.71
C LEU A 43 -0.65 -5.58 -9.62
N ARG A 44 -0.92 -6.18 -10.78
CA ARG A 44 -1.89 -5.63 -11.76
C ARG A 44 -3.32 -5.52 -11.21
N ASN A 45 -3.65 -6.28 -10.18
CA ASN A 45 -4.95 -6.25 -9.50
C ASN A 45 -5.06 -5.15 -8.41
N GLY A 46 -4.01 -4.33 -8.22
CA GLY A 46 -3.97 -3.26 -7.24
C GLY A 46 -3.57 -3.70 -5.82
N ARG A 47 -3.23 -4.98 -5.61
CA ARG A 47 -2.64 -5.49 -4.37
C ARG A 47 -1.13 -5.36 -4.35
N VAL A 48 -0.52 -5.58 -3.20
CA VAL A 48 0.94 -5.55 -3.02
C VAL A 48 1.46 -6.82 -2.36
N THR A 49 2.70 -7.18 -2.69
CA THR A 49 3.50 -8.11 -1.89
C THR A 49 4.52 -7.33 -1.06
N LEU A 50 4.96 -7.90 0.05
CA LEU A 50 5.85 -7.26 1.02
C LEU A 50 7.13 -8.05 1.19
N TYR A 51 8.25 -7.36 1.46
CA TYR A 51 9.49 -8.05 1.81
C TYR A 51 9.36 -8.77 3.15
N GLY A 52 9.68 -10.07 3.16
CA GLY A 52 9.68 -10.88 4.37
C GLY A 52 8.28 -11.15 4.97
N PHE A 53 7.20 -10.82 4.27
CA PHE A 53 5.83 -11.05 4.74
C PHE A 53 4.96 -11.65 3.63
N ALA A 54 4.45 -12.85 3.88
CA ALA A 54 3.76 -13.64 2.87
C ALA A 54 2.38 -13.09 2.51
N GLY A 55 1.90 -13.42 1.31
CA GLY A 55 0.55 -13.09 0.83
C GLY A 55 0.44 -11.77 0.07
N GLU A 56 -0.75 -11.55 -0.48
CA GLU A 56 -1.12 -10.32 -1.19
C GLU A 56 -2.03 -9.42 -0.33
N HIS A 57 -1.67 -8.15 -0.23
CA HIS A 57 -2.32 -7.20 0.68
C HIS A 57 -3.01 -6.08 -0.09
N ARG A 58 -4.14 -5.61 0.43
CA ARG A 58 -4.94 -4.49 -0.12
C ARG A 58 -4.74 -3.22 0.70
N GLU A 59 -4.93 -2.07 0.07
CA GLU A 59 -4.77 -0.74 0.68
C GLU A 59 -5.44 -0.61 2.06
N SER A 60 -6.66 -1.12 2.20
CA SER A 60 -7.47 -0.97 3.42
C SER A 60 -6.87 -1.62 4.67
N GLU A 61 -5.90 -2.51 4.52
CA GLU A 61 -5.17 -3.17 5.62
C GLU A 61 -4.11 -2.25 6.24
N PHE A 62 -3.78 -1.15 5.57
CA PHE A 62 -2.71 -0.25 5.94
C PHE A 62 -3.24 1.08 6.49
N GLU A 63 -2.40 1.74 7.28
CA GLU A 63 -2.60 3.12 7.68
C GLU A 63 -2.56 4.02 6.43
N ALA A 64 -3.39 5.07 6.40
CA ALA A 64 -3.42 5.99 5.27
C ALA A 64 -2.04 6.63 5.05
N VAL A 65 -1.50 6.48 3.84
CA VAL A 65 -0.22 7.07 3.47
C VAL A 65 -0.43 8.56 3.27
N ASN A 66 0.00 9.36 4.24
CA ASN A 66 -0.09 10.80 4.12
C ASN A 66 1.10 11.32 3.29
N PHE A 67 0.92 11.43 1.97
CA PHE A 67 1.94 11.91 1.04
C PHE A 67 2.36 13.39 1.26
N LYS A 68 1.73 14.11 2.20
CA LYS A 68 1.95 15.56 2.45
C LYS A 68 3.16 15.91 3.35
N ARG A 69 4.22 15.09 3.43
CA ARG A 69 5.39 15.41 4.26
C ARG A 69 6.73 15.20 3.57
N GLN A 70 6.94 15.87 2.44
CA GLN A 70 8.26 16.35 2.02
C GLN A 70 8.07 17.64 1.21
N ASN A 71 7.88 18.75 1.90
CA ASN A 71 8.25 20.06 1.33
C ASN A 71 9.47 20.51 2.15
N PRO A 72 10.64 20.74 1.52
CA PRO A 72 11.86 21.16 2.20
C PRO A 72 11.69 22.50 2.92
#